data_AF-A0A851TKX7-F1
#
_entry.id   AF-A0A851TKX7-F1
#
_cell.length_a   1.000
_cell.length_b   1.000
_cell.length_c   1.000
_cell.angle_alpha   90.00
_cell.angle_beta   90.00
_cell.angle_gamma   90.00
#
_symmetry.space_group_name_H-M   'P 1'
#
loop_
_entity.id
_entity.type
_entity.pdbx_description
1 polymer ?
#
loop_
_entity_poly.entity_id
_entity_poly.type
_entity_poly.pdbx_seq_one_letter_code
_entity_poly.pdbx_strand_id
1 'polypeptide(L)'
;QNESCFSTAGAGQQFQLQNWKVKAEQAKKAEFIRTSEKLKTQLATIEKEKNGHLYSKKSDFRVEYSILEELEHKMTVSRKTEKTKILQKLSTIHNNVRRLQRQLKDVKPTPEFVDKLREMMEEVENAINAFKEEQRQMYEQLLKEEKTAINELGILEKKVELWALGNSTTEKVLRLPSAKVSVDKTLQNHLSEEVVEFERFLQRTGGRQGGWDDYDHQHFLKVWTKHKGRASYMDEALEYLSGRTKEDVEEHDKWYREFLILQERKKEKSEKMRRKECLQREEAQKQKAEEERKRQQAAIEAWKKQKAIAFAMEQASERKLQEEKEKKQQREQRRQCHVKLLLERYTLLKKEKEELEKLEKEKREEAEREERKKIAAEEIPKFQER
;
A
#
# COMPACT_ATOMS: atom_id res chain seq x y z
N GLN A 1 32.85 36.66 -44.11
CA GLN A 1 31.48 36.10 -44.23
C GLN A 1 31.64 34.71 -44.86
N ASN A 2 31.22 33.59 -44.28
CA ASN A 2 30.28 33.34 -43.20
C ASN A 2 30.69 32.10 -42.41
N GLU A 3 30.30 32.13 -41.14
CA GLU A 3 30.59 31.18 -40.09
C GLU A 3 29.97 29.80 -40.34
N SER A 4 30.77 28.78 -40.05
CA SER A 4 30.35 27.40 -39.86
C SER A 4 30.36 27.12 -38.36
N CYS A 5 29.18 27.06 -37.73
CA CYS A 5 28.97 26.36 -36.47
C CYS A 5 27.48 26.39 -36.15
N PHE A 6 26.78 25.25 -36.15
CA PHE A 6 25.60 24.97 -35.30
C PHE A 6 25.03 23.61 -35.70
N SER A 7 25.36 22.54 -34.95
CA SER A 7 24.53 21.33 -34.80
C SER A 7 25.15 20.33 -33.81
N THR A 8 25.21 20.67 -32.52
CA THR A 8 25.53 19.71 -31.43
C THR A 8 24.75 19.95 -30.13
N ALA A 9 23.73 20.81 -30.13
CA ALA A 9 23.00 21.17 -28.90
C ALA A 9 21.91 20.16 -28.47
N GLY A 10 21.30 19.43 -29.42
CA GLY A 10 20.14 18.57 -29.13
C GLY A 10 20.44 17.24 -28.45
N ALA A 11 21.59 16.62 -28.75
CA ALA A 11 21.98 15.33 -28.18
C ALA A 11 22.45 15.43 -26.72
N GLY A 12 23.11 16.54 -26.35
CA GLY A 12 23.57 16.79 -24.98
C GLY A 12 22.42 17.02 -23.99
N GLN A 13 21.37 17.73 -24.40
CA GLN A 13 20.20 17.99 -23.55
C GLN A 13 19.39 16.72 -23.24
N GLN A 14 19.22 15.82 -24.22
CA GLN A 14 18.50 14.57 -24.01
C GLN A 14 19.26 13.59 -23.10
N PHE A 15 20.59 13.57 -23.20
CA PHE A 15 21.46 12.78 -22.32
C PHE A 15 21.49 13.33 -20.89
N GLN A 16 21.50 14.65 -20.73
CA GLN A 16 21.41 15.31 -19.42
C GLN A 16 20.07 15.05 -18.73
N LEU A 17 18.95 15.07 -19.47
CA LEU A 17 17.62 14.78 -18.93
C LEU A 17 17.48 13.32 -18.45
N GLN A 18 17.99 12.36 -19.23
CA GLN A 18 18.00 10.95 -18.85
C GLN A 18 18.87 10.71 -17.61
N ASN A 19 20.05 11.33 -17.55
CA ASN A 19 20.96 11.23 -16.41
C ASN A 19 20.33 11.85 -15.13
N TRP A 20 19.65 12.98 -15.24
CA TRP A 20 18.89 13.57 -14.13
C TRP A 20 17.76 12.66 -13.63
N LYS A 21 17.03 12.02 -14.54
CA LYS A 21 15.96 11.08 -14.19
C LYS A 21 16.49 9.84 -13.47
N VAL A 22 17.62 9.30 -13.92
CA VAL A 22 18.31 8.18 -13.26
C VAL A 22 18.80 8.59 -11.88
N LYS A 23 19.42 9.78 -11.74
CA LYS A 23 19.86 10.32 -10.44
C LYS A 23 18.70 10.56 -9.47
N ALA A 24 17.57 11.08 -9.94
CA ALA A 24 16.38 11.30 -9.12
C ALA A 24 15.79 9.96 -8.62
N GLU A 25 15.71 8.94 -9.47
CA GLU A 25 15.27 7.60 -9.07
C GLU A 25 16.27 6.94 -8.10
N GLN A 26 17.57 7.15 -8.30
CA GLN A 26 18.61 6.66 -7.42
C GLN A 26 18.58 7.34 -6.04
N ALA A 27 18.27 8.65 -6.00
CA ALA A 27 18.05 9.40 -4.77
C ALA A 27 16.81 8.89 -4.00
N LYS A 28 15.68 8.64 -4.69
CA LYS A 28 14.49 8.04 -4.08
C LYS A 28 14.77 6.65 -3.51
N LYS A 29 15.52 5.81 -4.23
CA LYS A 29 15.95 4.50 -3.74
C LYS A 29 16.83 4.61 -2.50
N ALA A 30 17.78 5.54 -2.50
CA ALA A 30 18.65 5.78 -1.36
C ALA A 30 17.84 6.27 -0.13
N GLU A 31 16.87 7.15 -0.33
CA GLU A 31 15.96 7.61 0.71
C GLU A 31 15.09 6.48 1.25
N PHE A 32 14.53 5.63 0.39
CA PHE A 32 13.78 4.44 0.79
C PHE A 32 14.63 3.47 1.62
N ILE A 33 15.90 3.26 1.25
CA ILE A 33 16.81 2.42 2.03
C ILE A 33 17.08 3.05 3.41
N ARG A 34 17.36 4.36 3.47
CA ARG A 34 17.56 5.06 4.75
C ARG A 34 16.34 5.00 5.66
N THR A 35 15.14 5.19 5.12
CA THR A 35 13.90 5.10 5.92
C THR A 35 13.65 3.66 6.37
N SER A 36 13.90 2.67 5.52
CA SER A 36 13.84 1.25 5.90
C SER A 36 14.81 0.91 7.03
N GLU A 37 16.05 1.38 6.97
CA GLU A 37 17.07 1.20 8.03
C GLU A 37 16.67 1.90 9.33
N LYS A 38 16.12 3.13 9.24
CA LYS A 38 15.60 3.86 10.40
C LYS A 38 14.45 3.09 11.07
N LEU A 39 13.47 2.63 10.29
CA LEU A 39 12.35 1.84 10.79
C LEU A 39 12.82 0.53 11.41
N LYS A 40 13.80 -0.15 10.80
CA LYS A 40 14.40 -1.36 11.34
C LYS A 40 15.07 -1.12 12.69
N THR A 41 15.74 0.02 12.84
CA THR A 41 16.37 0.41 14.12
C THR A 41 15.32 0.72 15.18
N GLN A 42 14.27 1.47 14.82
CA GLN A 42 13.15 1.77 15.72
C GLN A 42 12.46 0.49 16.21
N LEU A 43 12.24 -0.46 15.30
CA LEU A 43 11.65 -1.75 15.61
C LEU A 43 12.52 -2.54 16.60
N ALA A 44 13.84 -2.56 16.39
CA ALA A 44 14.78 -3.20 17.31
C ALA A 44 14.79 -2.56 18.72
N THR A 45 14.67 -1.23 18.82
CA THR A 45 14.56 -0.53 20.11
C THR A 45 13.28 -0.92 20.83
N ILE A 46 12.13 -0.89 20.14
CA ILE A 46 10.83 -1.26 20.72
C ILE A 46 10.83 -2.73 21.15
N GLU A 47 11.39 -3.64 20.36
CA GLU A 47 11.55 -5.05 20.72
C GLU A 47 12.41 -5.22 21.98
N LYS A 48 13.51 -4.46 22.11
CA LYS A 48 14.38 -4.50 23.29
C LYS A 48 13.66 -4.00 24.54
N GLU A 49 12.92 -2.89 24.43
CA GLU A 49 12.12 -2.33 25.53
C GLU A 49 11.01 -3.29 25.95
N LYS A 50 10.25 -3.81 24.98
CA LYS A 50 9.22 -4.85 25.20
C LYS A 50 9.80 -6.06 25.93
N ASN A 51 10.93 -6.58 25.47
CA ASN A 51 11.57 -7.75 26.08
C ASN A 51 12.12 -7.47 27.48
N GLY A 52 12.63 -6.25 27.73
CA GLY A 52 13.10 -5.82 29.04
C GLY A 52 11.96 -5.66 30.06
N HIS A 53 10.83 -5.09 29.64
CA HIS A 53 9.73 -4.77 30.54
C HIS A 53 8.72 -5.92 30.73
N LEU A 54 8.38 -6.64 29.66
CA LEU A 54 7.32 -7.65 29.70
C LEU A 54 7.87 -9.07 29.90
N TYR A 55 8.98 -9.41 29.23
CA TYR A 55 9.49 -10.78 29.18
C TYR A 55 10.74 -11.03 30.05
N SER A 56 11.14 -10.05 30.87
CA SER A 56 12.26 -10.27 31.78
C SER A 56 11.90 -11.28 32.88
N LYS A 57 12.87 -12.12 33.26
CA LYS A 57 12.70 -13.11 34.32
C LYS A 57 12.40 -12.51 35.70
N LYS A 58 12.58 -11.19 35.87
CA LYS A 58 12.34 -10.46 37.12
C LYS A 58 10.95 -9.81 37.18
N SER A 59 10.14 -9.94 36.13
CA SER A 59 8.77 -9.41 36.10
C SER A 59 7.82 -10.30 36.91
N ASP A 60 7.03 -9.70 37.80
CA ASP A 60 6.02 -10.39 38.60
C ASP A 60 4.89 -11.00 37.74
N PHE A 61 4.77 -10.57 36.47
CA PHE A 61 3.76 -11.02 35.51
C PHE A 61 4.31 -11.99 34.45
N ARG A 62 5.49 -12.59 34.69
CA ARG A 62 6.19 -13.41 33.69
C ARG A 62 5.36 -14.60 33.21
N VAL A 63 4.56 -15.19 34.09
CA VAL A 63 3.72 -16.37 33.81
C VAL A 63 2.54 -15.98 32.90
N GLU A 64 1.95 -14.82 33.12
CA GLU A 64 0.86 -14.30 32.31
C GLU A 64 1.37 -13.85 30.93
N TYR A 65 2.56 -13.25 30.87
CA TYR A 65 3.18 -12.82 29.62
C TYR A 65 3.81 -13.96 28.81
N SER A 66 4.13 -15.13 29.41
CA SER A 66 4.72 -16.24 28.66
C SER A 66 3.80 -16.77 27.56
N ILE A 67 2.48 -16.77 27.79
CA ILE A 67 1.49 -17.17 26.77
C ILE A 67 1.52 -16.20 25.58
N LEU A 68 1.66 -14.89 25.85
CA LEU A 68 1.79 -13.88 24.81
C LEU A 68 3.10 -14.01 24.03
N GLU A 69 4.20 -14.34 24.72
CA GLU A 69 5.51 -14.63 24.12
C GLU A 69 5.43 -15.83 23.16
N GLU A 70 4.77 -16.92 23.59
CA GLU A 70 4.55 -18.11 22.77
C GLU A 70 3.70 -17.81 21.53
N LEU A 71 2.63 -17.02 21.67
CA LEU A 71 1.78 -16.59 20.55
C LEU A 71 2.57 -15.72 19.56
N GLU A 72 3.35 -14.75 20.04
CA GLU A 72 4.19 -13.90 19.19
C GLU A 72 5.23 -14.73 18.42
N HIS A 73 5.88 -15.68 19.11
CA HIS A 73 6.82 -16.59 18.49
C HIS A 73 6.14 -17.43 17.40
N LYS A 74 4.98 -18.01 17.70
CA LYS A 74 4.18 -18.79 16.76
C LYS A 74 3.80 -17.97 15.52
N MET A 75 3.35 -16.72 15.69
CA MET A 75 3.02 -15.82 14.58
C MET A 75 4.25 -15.47 13.73
N THR A 76 5.40 -15.27 14.37
CA THR A 76 6.67 -14.99 13.68
C THR A 76 7.14 -16.18 12.86
N VAL A 77 7.09 -17.39 13.44
CA VAL A 77 7.41 -18.64 12.74
C VAL A 77 6.45 -18.85 11.57
N SER A 78 5.14 -18.70 11.79
CA SER A 78 4.12 -18.80 10.75
C SER A 78 4.44 -17.88 9.55
N ARG A 79 4.72 -16.59 9.79
CA ARG A 79 5.08 -15.63 8.74
C ARG A 79 6.34 -16.04 7.97
N LYS A 80 7.36 -16.56 8.66
CA LYS A 80 8.59 -17.06 8.01
C LYS A 80 8.29 -18.29 7.16
N THR A 81 7.49 -19.23 7.65
CA THR A 81 7.11 -20.43 6.89
C THR A 81 6.30 -20.07 5.65
N GLU A 82 5.38 -19.11 5.74
CA GLU A 82 4.59 -18.66 4.59
C GLU A 82 5.45 -18.00 3.53
N LYS A 83 6.40 -17.14 3.95
CA LYS A 83 7.41 -16.57 3.04
C LYS A 83 8.17 -17.67 2.30
N THR A 84 8.61 -18.73 2.99
CA THR A 84 9.33 -19.84 2.34
C THR A 84 8.45 -20.61 1.36
N LYS A 85 7.16 -20.85 1.68
CA LYS A 85 6.22 -21.52 0.77
C LYS A 85 5.99 -20.72 -0.51
N ILE A 86 5.79 -19.40 -0.38
CA ILE A 86 5.61 -18.51 -1.53
C ILE A 86 6.85 -18.55 -2.43
N LEU A 87 8.04 -18.44 -1.84
CA LEU A 87 9.30 -18.52 -2.59
C LEU A 87 9.46 -19.86 -3.32
N GLN A 88 9.07 -20.97 -2.69
CA GLN A 88 9.08 -22.29 -3.32
C GLN A 88 8.11 -22.36 -4.51
N LYS A 89 6.85 -21.93 -4.34
CA LYS A 89 5.86 -21.92 -5.43
C LYS A 89 6.31 -21.05 -6.60
N LEU A 90 6.85 -19.86 -6.33
CA LEU A 90 7.42 -18.98 -7.35
C LEU A 90 8.62 -19.61 -8.07
N SER A 91 9.50 -20.30 -7.35
CA SER A 91 10.61 -21.02 -7.96
C SER A 91 10.15 -22.12 -8.91
N THR A 92 9.08 -22.85 -8.55
CA THR A 92 8.50 -23.88 -9.42
C THR A 92 7.95 -23.30 -10.71
N ILE A 93 7.16 -22.22 -10.63
CA ILE A 93 6.62 -21.50 -11.80
C ILE A 93 7.78 -20.99 -12.67
N HIS A 94 8.79 -20.37 -12.07
CA HIS A 94 9.96 -19.86 -12.78
C HIS A 94 10.73 -20.96 -13.52
N ASN A 95 10.87 -22.13 -12.89
CA ASN A 95 11.52 -23.27 -13.52
C ASN A 95 10.71 -23.82 -14.71
N ASN A 96 9.38 -23.86 -14.61
CA ASN A 96 8.50 -24.26 -15.72
C ASN A 96 8.59 -23.27 -16.89
N VAL A 97 8.58 -21.97 -16.61
CA VAL A 97 8.78 -20.91 -17.62
C VAL A 97 10.15 -21.04 -18.27
N ARG A 98 11.22 -21.28 -17.49
CA ARG A 98 12.56 -21.49 -18.02
C ARG A 98 12.65 -22.75 -18.90
N ARG A 99 11.94 -23.83 -18.54
CA ARG A 99 11.84 -25.05 -19.35
C ARG A 99 11.18 -24.76 -20.69
N LEU A 100 10.05 -24.06 -20.70
CA LEU A 100 9.35 -23.61 -21.90
C LEU A 100 10.26 -22.73 -22.79
N GLN A 101 10.94 -21.74 -22.19
CA GLN A 101 11.87 -20.86 -22.90
C GLN A 101 13.04 -21.60 -23.56
N ARG A 102 13.55 -22.68 -22.95
CA ARG A 102 14.61 -23.50 -23.55
C ARG A 102 14.11 -24.28 -24.75
N GLN A 103 12.91 -24.85 -24.68
CA GLN A 103 12.32 -25.58 -25.81
C GLN A 103 12.00 -24.64 -26.98
N LEU A 104 11.76 -23.36 -26.72
CA LEU A 104 11.49 -22.36 -27.76
C LEU A 104 12.73 -21.91 -28.57
N LYS A 105 13.97 -22.27 -28.17
CA LYS A 105 15.19 -21.69 -28.77
C LYS A 105 15.67 -22.34 -30.06
N ASP A 106 15.48 -23.65 -30.27
CA ASP A 106 16.13 -24.37 -31.39
C ASP A 106 15.28 -25.50 -32.00
N VAL A 107 14.02 -25.24 -32.38
CA VAL A 107 13.16 -26.30 -32.95
C VAL A 107 12.34 -25.82 -34.15
N LYS A 108 12.31 -26.65 -35.21
CA LYS A 108 11.40 -26.47 -36.37
C LYS A 108 9.96 -26.76 -35.93
N PRO A 109 8.97 -25.93 -36.30
CA PRO A 109 7.58 -26.15 -35.91
C PRO A 109 7.00 -27.36 -36.64
N THR A 110 7.09 -28.53 -36.01
CA THR A 110 6.36 -29.75 -36.37
C THR A 110 5.03 -29.77 -35.61
N PRO A 111 3.91 -30.25 -36.18
CA PRO A 111 2.60 -30.27 -35.49
C PRO A 111 2.64 -30.89 -34.08
N GLU A 112 3.31 -32.03 -33.88
CA GLU A 112 3.41 -32.64 -32.54
C GLU A 112 4.21 -31.79 -31.55
N PHE A 113 5.17 -31.01 -32.05
CA PHE A 113 5.96 -30.10 -31.22
C PHE A 113 5.16 -28.85 -30.80
N VAL A 114 4.31 -28.35 -31.70
CA VAL A 114 3.40 -27.23 -31.39
C VAL A 114 2.37 -27.64 -30.33
N ASP A 115 1.84 -28.86 -30.39
CA ASP A 115 0.92 -29.37 -29.37
C ASP A 115 1.61 -29.55 -28.01
N LYS A 116 2.85 -30.06 -28.00
CA LYS A 116 3.65 -30.14 -26.77
C LYS A 116 3.99 -28.75 -26.18
N LEU A 117 4.22 -27.74 -27.01
CA LEU A 117 4.39 -26.36 -26.55
C LEU A 117 3.12 -25.80 -25.93
N ARG A 118 1.96 -26.08 -26.55
CA ARG A 118 0.64 -25.70 -26.04
C ARG A 118 0.40 -26.30 -24.65
N GLU A 119 0.62 -27.60 -24.48
CA GLU A 119 0.49 -28.28 -23.18
C GLU A 119 1.37 -27.63 -22.10
N MET A 120 2.64 -27.35 -22.40
CA MET A 120 3.54 -26.68 -21.46
C MET A 120 3.14 -25.23 -21.16
N MET A 121 2.58 -24.50 -22.13
CA MET A 121 2.05 -23.15 -21.92
C MET A 121 0.83 -23.19 -21.01
N GLU A 122 -0.08 -24.13 -21.24
CA GLU A 122 -1.27 -24.37 -20.39
C GLU A 122 -0.87 -24.78 -18.97
N GLU A 123 0.14 -25.66 -18.79
CA GLU A 123 0.69 -26.01 -17.48
C GLU A 123 1.21 -24.78 -16.72
N VAL A 124 1.95 -23.89 -17.40
CA VAL A 124 2.49 -22.67 -16.81
C VAL A 124 1.36 -21.70 -16.46
N GLU A 125 0.40 -21.51 -17.35
CA GLU A 125 -0.74 -20.63 -17.15
C GLU A 125 -1.62 -21.11 -16.00
N ASN A 126 -1.93 -22.41 -15.95
CA ASN A 126 -2.67 -23.04 -14.86
C ASN A 126 -1.94 -22.90 -13.52
N ALA A 127 -0.61 -23.10 -13.49
CA ALA A 127 0.17 -22.92 -12.27
C ALA A 127 0.18 -21.45 -11.78
N ILE A 128 0.24 -20.48 -12.69
CA ILE A 128 0.17 -19.05 -12.37
C ILE A 128 -1.22 -18.68 -11.86
N ASN A 129 -2.28 -19.13 -12.52
CA ASN A 129 -3.66 -18.82 -12.15
C ASN A 129 -4.02 -19.47 -10.81
N ALA A 130 -3.65 -20.73 -10.58
CA ALA A 130 -3.84 -21.40 -9.29
C ALA A 130 -3.10 -20.65 -8.17
N PHE A 131 -1.83 -20.28 -8.39
CA PHE A 131 -1.08 -19.51 -7.39
C PHE A 131 -1.76 -18.17 -7.06
N LYS A 132 -2.17 -17.41 -8.07
CA LYS A 132 -2.87 -16.12 -7.86
C LYS A 132 -4.17 -16.30 -7.08
N GLU A 133 -4.94 -17.33 -7.42
CA GLU A 133 -6.22 -17.63 -6.77
C GLU A 133 -6.02 -18.05 -5.31
N GLU A 134 -5.05 -18.90 -5.02
CA GLU A 134 -4.67 -19.25 -3.65
C GLU A 134 -4.23 -18.02 -2.84
N GLN A 135 -3.39 -17.14 -3.42
CA GLN A 135 -2.97 -15.91 -2.74
C GLN A 135 -4.16 -14.98 -2.46
N ARG A 136 -5.12 -14.88 -3.40
CA ARG A 136 -6.36 -14.10 -3.23
C ARG A 136 -7.18 -14.64 -2.06
N GLN A 137 -7.40 -15.96 -2.00
CA GLN A 137 -8.16 -16.60 -0.93
C GLN A 137 -7.51 -16.39 0.44
N MET A 138 -6.19 -16.55 0.54
CA MET A 138 -5.46 -16.29 1.79
C MET A 138 -5.55 -14.82 2.21
N TYR A 139 -5.42 -13.88 1.27
CA TYR A 139 -5.55 -12.46 1.54
C TYR A 139 -6.94 -12.09 2.07
N GLU A 140 -8.01 -12.61 1.43
CA GLU A 140 -9.38 -12.40 1.88
C GLU A 140 -9.64 -12.97 3.28
N GLN A 141 -9.05 -14.13 3.60
CA GLN A 141 -9.13 -14.71 4.93
C GLN A 141 -8.42 -13.83 5.97
N LEU A 142 -7.22 -13.34 5.68
CA LEU A 142 -6.48 -12.43 6.55
C LEU A 142 -7.23 -11.12 6.79
N LEU A 143 -7.89 -10.56 5.77
CA LEU A 143 -8.73 -9.35 5.93
C LEU A 143 -9.92 -9.59 6.88
N LYS A 144 -10.54 -10.77 6.83
CA LYS A 144 -11.63 -11.13 7.75
C LYS A 144 -11.10 -11.25 9.18
N GLU A 145 -9.95 -11.88 9.37
CA GLU A 145 -9.29 -12.01 10.68
C GLU A 145 -8.89 -10.65 11.24
N GLU A 146 -8.30 -9.78 10.42
CA GLU A 146 -7.96 -8.40 10.80
C GLU A 146 -9.20 -7.63 11.27
N LYS A 147 -10.30 -7.69 10.51
CA LYS A 147 -11.56 -7.04 10.91
C LYS A 147 -12.09 -7.57 12.24
N THR A 148 -12.03 -8.88 12.46
CA THR A 148 -12.46 -9.49 13.72
C THR A 148 -11.58 -9.03 14.88
N ALA A 149 -10.26 -9.08 14.73
CA ALA A 149 -9.32 -8.64 15.76
C ALA A 149 -9.48 -7.15 16.11
N ILE A 150 -9.70 -6.29 15.11
CA ILE A 150 -9.98 -4.87 15.33
C ILE A 150 -11.26 -4.67 16.15
N ASN A 151 -12.32 -5.43 15.84
CA ASN A 151 -13.57 -5.35 16.59
C ASN A 151 -13.38 -5.82 18.04
N GLU A 152 -12.65 -6.91 18.26
CA GLU A 152 -12.32 -7.42 19.59
C GLU A 152 -11.50 -6.41 20.40
N LEU A 153 -10.48 -5.80 19.80
CA LEU A 153 -9.70 -4.73 20.41
C LEU A 153 -10.58 -3.54 20.78
N GLY A 154 -11.50 -3.14 19.91
CA GLY A 154 -12.44 -2.06 20.20
C GLY A 154 -13.40 -2.37 21.36
N ILE A 155 -13.77 -3.65 21.55
CA ILE A 155 -14.56 -4.09 22.72
C ILE A 155 -13.71 -4.04 23.99
N LEU A 156 -12.46 -4.51 23.93
CA LEU A 156 -11.54 -4.48 25.07
C LEU A 156 -11.19 -3.06 25.48
N GLU A 157 -10.94 -2.16 24.54
CA GLU A 157 -10.68 -0.75 24.78
C GLU A 157 -11.83 -0.10 25.55
N LYS A 158 -13.08 -0.32 25.13
CA LYS A 158 -14.27 0.14 25.86
C LYS A 158 -14.35 -0.43 27.29
N LYS A 159 -13.98 -1.70 27.49
CA LYS A 159 -13.94 -2.29 28.83
C LYS A 159 -12.88 -1.64 29.71
N VAL A 160 -11.70 -1.36 29.17
CA VAL A 160 -10.62 -0.66 29.88
C VAL A 160 -11.06 0.77 30.25
N GLU A 161 -11.72 1.49 29.33
CA GLU A 161 -12.29 2.81 29.60
C GLU A 161 -13.33 2.74 30.74
N LEU A 162 -14.17 1.70 30.77
CA LEU A 162 -15.15 1.48 31.86
C LEU A 162 -14.47 1.16 33.20
N TRP A 163 -13.40 0.37 33.21
CA TRP A 163 -12.63 0.08 34.43
C TRP A 163 -11.92 1.32 34.97
N ALA A 164 -11.34 2.14 34.09
CA ALA A 164 -10.74 3.41 34.49
C ALA A 164 -11.75 4.34 35.19
N LEU A 165 -13.03 4.23 34.83
CA LEU A 165 -14.12 4.97 35.46
C LEU A 165 -14.65 4.32 36.76
N GLY A 166 -14.60 2.99 36.88
CA GLY A 166 -15.15 2.22 37.99
C GLY A 166 -14.32 2.22 39.28
N ASN A 167 -13.06 2.64 39.23
CA ASN A 167 -12.13 2.56 40.36
C ASN A 167 -12.42 3.55 41.52
N SER A 168 -13.43 4.44 41.42
CA SER A 168 -13.79 5.32 42.55
C SER A 168 -14.60 4.62 43.66
N THR A 169 -15.14 3.43 43.40
CA THR A 169 -16.10 2.77 44.30
C THR A 169 -15.53 1.52 44.98
N THR A 170 -14.60 0.82 44.34
CA THR A 170 -14.07 -0.49 44.79
C THR A 170 -12.70 -0.43 45.47
N GLU A 171 -11.97 0.69 45.43
CA GLU A 171 -10.66 0.81 46.10
C GLU A 171 -10.74 0.98 47.63
N LYS A 172 -11.95 1.12 48.20
CA LYS A 172 -12.13 1.39 49.63
C LYS A 172 -12.23 0.15 50.54
N VAL A 173 -12.26 -1.06 49.99
CA VAL A 173 -12.43 -2.28 50.80
C VAL A 173 -11.10 -2.91 51.23
N LEU A 174 -9.94 -2.49 50.68
CA LEU A 174 -8.63 -3.12 50.96
C LEU A 174 -7.53 -2.17 51.47
N ARG A 175 -7.86 -1.03 52.08
CA ARG A 175 -6.85 -0.24 52.81
C ARG A 175 -7.14 -0.18 54.30
N LEU A 176 -6.39 -1.00 55.05
CA LEU A 176 -6.07 -0.75 56.45
C LEU A 176 -5.33 0.60 56.57
N PRO A 177 -5.50 1.40 57.64
CA PRO A 177 -5.05 2.77 57.66
C PRO A 177 -3.55 2.83 57.96
N SER A 178 -2.74 3.03 56.92
CA SER A 178 -1.34 3.46 57.09
C SER A 178 -1.22 4.95 56.85
N ALA A 179 -0.48 5.58 57.75
CA ALA A 179 -0.37 7.00 58.00
C ALA A 179 0.01 7.87 56.78
N LYS A 180 -0.63 9.04 56.74
CA LYS A 180 -0.23 10.33 56.15
C LYS A 180 0.96 10.28 55.16
N VAL A 181 0.67 10.40 53.87
CA VAL A 181 1.61 11.00 52.91
C VAL A 181 0.87 12.04 52.06
N SER A 182 1.47 13.21 52.02
CA SER A 182 1.07 14.43 51.31
C SER A 182 0.79 14.18 49.83
N VAL A 183 -0.42 14.55 49.39
CA VAL A 183 -0.78 14.61 47.97
C VAL A 183 -0.10 15.83 47.34
N ASP A 184 0.71 15.54 46.32
CA ASP A 184 1.41 16.50 45.48
C ASP A 184 0.41 17.40 44.73
N LYS A 185 0.67 18.71 44.76
CA LYS A 185 -0.24 19.80 44.34
C LYS A 185 -0.35 19.95 42.82
N THR A 186 0.41 19.18 42.04
CA THR A 186 0.53 19.41 40.59
C THR A 186 -0.49 18.62 39.75
N LEU A 187 -1.19 17.63 40.31
CA LEU A 187 -2.20 16.83 39.59
C LEU A 187 -3.65 17.32 39.79
N GLN A 188 -3.88 18.32 40.65
CA GLN A 188 -5.21 18.78 41.04
C GLN A 188 -5.86 19.75 40.04
N ASN A 189 -5.21 20.04 38.91
CA ASN A 189 -5.71 21.03 37.94
C ASN A 189 -6.61 20.43 36.83
N HIS A 190 -6.88 19.12 36.84
CA HIS A 190 -7.80 18.47 35.89
C HIS A 190 -9.10 17.93 36.51
N LEU A 191 -9.23 17.99 37.84
CA LEU A 191 -10.52 17.72 38.48
C LEU A 191 -11.32 19.02 38.46
N SER A 192 -12.49 18.99 37.81
CA SER A 192 -13.38 20.16 37.72
C SER A 192 -13.65 20.70 39.12
N GLU A 193 -13.66 22.03 39.27
CA GLU A 193 -13.89 22.74 40.54
C GLU A 193 -15.09 22.16 41.32
N GLU A 194 -16.16 21.70 40.65
CA GLU A 194 -17.31 21.10 41.32
C GLU A 194 -17.02 19.71 41.94
N VAL A 195 -16.08 18.93 41.37
CA VAL A 195 -15.60 17.67 41.97
C VAL A 195 -14.82 17.96 43.24
N VAL A 196 -13.99 19.00 43.22
CA VAL A 196 -13.21 19.47 44.36
C VAL A 196 -14.11 20.08 45.43
N GLU A 197 -15.12 20.84 45.04
CA GLU A 197 -16.13 21.42 45.93
C GLU A 197 -16.96 20.33 46.63
N PHE A 198 -17.41 19.32 45.89
CA PHE A 198 -18.10 18.17 46.47
C PHE A 198 -17.20 17.37 47.43
N GLU A 199 -15.93 17.15 47.09
CA GLU A 199 -15.00 16.42 47.96
C GLU A 199 -14.64 17.21 49.23
N ARG A 200 -14.47 18.53 49.10
CA ARG A 200 -14.27 19.46 50.22
C ARG A 200 -15.51 19.52 51.13
N PHE A 201 -16.71 19.48 50.56
CA PHE A 201 -17.97 19.39 51.31
C PHE A 201 -18.04 18.10 52.12
N LEU A 202 -17.73 16.94 51.53
CA LEU A 202 -17.70 15.66 52.25
C LEU A 202 -16.66 15.64 53.38
N GLN A 203 -15.48 16.20 53.15
CA GLN A 203 -14.44 16.29 54.18
C GLN A 203 -14.84 17.17 55.36
N ARG A 204 -15.59 18.26 55.11
CA ARG A 204 -16.08 19.17 56.16
C ARG A 204 -17.28 18.63 56.93
N THR A 205 -18.13 17.84 56.30
CA THR A 205 -19.43 17.44 56.84
C THR A 205 -19.48 15.99 57.35
N GLY A 206 -18.33 15.37 57.60
CA GLY A 206 -18.31 14.01 58.17
C GLY A 206 -18.59 12.89 57.14
N GLY A 207 -18.30 13.14 55.86
CA GLY A 207 -18.32 12.13 54.80
C GLY A 207 -19.67 12.01 54.09
N ARG A 208 -19.93 10.82 53.52
CA ARG A 208 -21.15 10.56 52.72
C ARG A 208 -22.44 10.48 53.54
N GLN A 209 -22.32 10.47 54.86
CA GLN A 209 -23.44 10.31 55.79
C GLN A 209 -23.62 11.52 56.71
N GLY A 210 -22.92 12.63 56.48
CA GLY A 210 -23.14 13.83 57.30
C GLY A 210 -22.66 13.69 58.75
N GLY A 211 -21.82 12.69 59.06
CA GLY A 211 -21.44 12.33 60.43
C GLY A 211 -22.46 11.45 61.16
N TRP A 212 -23.54 11.03 60.50
CA TRP A 212 -24.49 10.04 61.03
C TRP A 212 -23.98 8.62 60.81
N ASP A 213 -24.38 7.70 61.67
CA ASP A 213 -24.10 6.27 61.46
C ASP A 213 -25.00 5.68 60.36
N ASP A 214 -24.64 4.49 59.88
CA ASP A 214 -25.34 3.80 58.80
C ASP A 214 -26.83 3.56 59.13
N TYR A 215 -27.15 3.30 60.40
CA TYR A 215 -28.51 2.97 60.83
C TYR A 215 -29.41 4.20 60.83
N ASP A 216 -28.97 5.27 61.49
CA ASP A 216 -29.66 6.55 61.58
C ASP A 216 -29.82 7.16 60.18
N HIS A 217 -28.77 7.14 59.37
CA HIS A 217 -28.78 7.68 58.01
C HIS A 217 -29.76 6.92 57.11
N GLN A 218 -29.82 5.59 57.20
CA GLN A 218 -30.77 4.80 56.41
C GLN A 218 -32.23 5.03 56.81
N HIS A 219 -32.50 5.16 58.11
CA HIS A 219 -33.84 5.48 58.61
C HIS A 219 -34.28 6.88 58.16
N PHE A 220 -33.38 7.86 58.27
CA PHE A 220 -33.60 9.21 57.73
C PHE A 220 -33.93 9.17 56.24
N LEU A 221 -33.13 8.49 55.41
CA LEU A 221 -33.38 8.40 53.96
C LEU A 221 -34.73 7.75 53.64
N LYS A 222 -35.13 6.72 54.39
CA LYS A 222 -36.40 6.01 54.20
C LYS A 222 -37.60 6.93 54.48
N VAL A 223 -37.55 7.70 55.56
CA VAL A 223 -38.59 8.68 55.90
C VAL A 223 -38.57 9.88 54.94
N TRP A 224 -37.38 10.37 54.58
CA TRP A 224 -37.18 11.49 53.66
C TRP A 224 -37.69 11.19 52.25
N THR A 225 -37.40 10.00 51.71
CA THR A 225 -37.89 9.59 50.38
C THR A 225 -39.40 9.39 50.36
N LYS A 226 -39.99 8.89 51.46
CA LYS A 226 -41.44 8.73 51.64
C LYS A 226 -42.18 10.07 51.62
N HIS A 227 -41.64 11.08 52.30
CA HIS A 227 -42.30 12.39 52.45
C HIS A 227 -41.76 13.48 51.52
N LYS A 228 -40.69 13.20 50.75
CA LYS A 228 -39.96 14.16 49.90
C LYS A 228 -39.60 15.46 50.64
N GLY A 229 -39.25 15.37 51.91
CA GLY A 229 -38.88 16.53 52.75
C GLY A 229 -40.02 17.49 53.11
N ARG A 230 -41.28 17.03 53.16
CA ARG A 230 -42.46 17.81 53.64
C ARG A 230 -42.65 17.68 55.16
N ALA A 231 -43.18 18.71 55.82
CA ALA A 231 -43.25 18.85 57.29
C ALA A 231 -43.70 17.61 58.10
N SER A 232 -44.52 16.71 57.53
CA SER A 232 -44.91 15.42 58.13
C SER A 232 -43.76 14.42 58.31
N TYR A 233 -42.58 14.67 57.74
CA TYR A 233 -41.42 13.81 57.87
C TYR A 233 -40.76 13.91 59.25
N MET A 234 -40.88 15.06 59.93
CA MET A 234 -40.23 15.33 61.21
C MET A 234 -40.72 14.39 62.31
N ASP A 235 -42.05 14.27 62.43
CA ASP A 235 -42.68 13.47 63.47
C ASP A 235 -42.40 11.97 63.25
N GLU A 236 -42.42 11.51 61.98
CA GLU A 236 -42.08 10.13 61.65
C GLU A 236 -40.58 9.85 61.80
N ALA A 237 -39.69 10.80 61.49
CA ALA A 237 -38.24 10.62 61.66
C ALA A 237 -37.85 10.48 63.14
N LEU A 238 -38.49 11.24 64.02
CA LEU A 238 -38.23 11.18 65.47
C LEU A 238 -38.69 9.85 66.11
N GLU A 239 -39.68 9.17 65.53
CA GLU A 239 -40.15 7.86 66.01
C GLU A 239 -39.13 6.74 65.74
N TYR A 240 -38.40 6.82 64.62
CA TYR A 240 -37.39 5.82 64.25
C TYR A 240 -35.98 6.15 64.73
N LEU A 241 -35.68 7.42 65.00
CA LEU A 241 -34.36 7.90 65.44
C LEU A 241 -34.33 8.06 66.97
N SER A 242 -34.41 6.94 67.69
CA SER A 242 -34.38 6.94 69.16
C SER A 242 -33.03 7.46 69.67
N GLY A 243 -32.99 8.72 70.10
CA GLY A 243 -31.80 9.40 70.64
C GLY A 243 -31.34 10.65 69.88
N ARG A 244 -32.04 11.04 68.80
CA ARG A 244 -31.78 12.30 68.08
C ARG A 244 -32.81 13.36 68.41
N THR A 245 -32.37 14.60 68.44
CA THR A 245 -33.23 15.77 68.63
C THR A 245 -33.84 16.19 67.30
N LYS A 246 -34.91 16.99 67.36
CA LYS A 246 -35.54 17.55 66.17
C LYS A 246 -34.56 18.44 65.39
N GLU A 247 -33.73 19.15 66.12
CA GLU A 247 -32.69 20.02 65.61
C GLU A 247 -31.63 19.21 64.83
N ASP A 248 -31.23 18.03 65.31
CA ASP A 248 -30.29 17.15 64.60
C ASP A 248 -30.84 16.70 63.23
N VAL A 249 -32.13 16.33 63.18
CA VAL A 249 -32.81 15.91 61.95
C VAL A 249 -32.94 17.08 60.96
N GLU A 250 -33.21 18.29 61.46
CA GLU A 250 -33.28 19.52 60.65
C GLU A 250 -31.92 19.89 60.03
N GLU A 251 -30.84 19.80 60.80
CA GLU A 251 -29.48 20.05 60.31
C GLU A 251 -29.06 19.01 59.26
N HIS A 252 -29.44 17.76 59.47
CA HIS A 252 -29.16 16.68 58.53
C HIS A 252 -29.98 16.78 57.24
N ASP A 253 -31.23 17.26 57.27
CA ASP A 253 -32.01 17.56 56.05
C ASP A 253 -31.40 18.71 55.26
N LYS A 254 -30.93 19.78 55.92
CA LYS A 254 -30.21 20.87 55.27
C LYS A 254 -28.95 20.35 54.58
N TRP A 255 -28.14 19.57 55.30
CA TRP A 255 -26.96 18.91 54.74
C TRP A 255 -27.29 18.01 53.54
N TYR A 256 -28.33 17.18 53.64
CA TYR A 256 -28.68 16.23 52.59
C TYR A 256 -29.18 16.93 51.31
N ARG A 257 -29.91 18.04 51.45
CA ARG A 257 -30.29 18.89 50.30
C ARG A 257 -29.07 19.50 49.60
N GLU A 258 -28.10 20.01 50.36
CA GLU A 258 -26.85 20.54 49.80
C GLU A 258 -26.02 19.43 49.13
N PHE A 259 -25.94 18.26 49.76
CA PHE A 259 -25.29 17.08 49.20
C PHE A 259 -25.88 16.70 47.82
N LEU A 260 -27.20 16.66 47.69
CA LEU A 260 -27.89 16.35 46.43
C LEU A 260 -27.58 17.38 45.33
N ILE A 261 -27.59 18.67 45.66
CA ILE A 261 -27.27 19.73 44.70
C ILE A 261 -25.83 19.59 44.17
N LEU A 262 -24.88 19.35 45.07
CA LEU A 262 -23.48 19.19 44.69
C LEU A 262 -23.23 17.88 43.91
N GLN A 263 -23.94 16.80 44.26
CA GLN A 263 -23.89 15.54 43.53
C GLN A 263 -24.42 15.68 42.10
N GLU A 264 -25.54 16.38 41.90
CA GLU A 264 -26.11 16.60 40.57
C GLU A 264 -25.20 17.49 39.72
N ARG A 265 -24.66 18.58 40.27
CA ARG A 265 -23.68 19.45 39.58
C ARG A 265 -22.46 18.68 39.10
N LYS A 266 -21.92 17.79 39.96
CA LYS A 266 -20.80 16.90 39.60
C LYS A 266 -21.18 15.96 38.44
N LYS A 267 -22.39 15.41 38.46
CA LYS A 267 -22.90 14.50 37.43
C LYS A 267 -23.10 15.23 36.10
N GLU A 268 -23.74 16.39 36.09
CA GLU A 268 -23.97 17.20 34.89
C GLU A 268 -22.66 17.60 34.19
N LYS A 269 -21.64 18.01 34.96
CA LYS A 269 -20.31 18.34 34.41
C LYS A 269 -19.62 17.12 33.78
N SER A 270 -19.69 15.97 34.45
CA SER A 270 -19.16 14.70 33.91
C SER A 270 -19.86 14.32 32.60
N GLU A 271 -21.18 14.43 32.53
CA GLU A 271 -21.94 14.17 31.30
C GLU A 271 -21.62 15.17 30.18
N LYS A 272 -21.49 16.46 30.52
CA LYS A 272 -21.13 17.52 29.55
C LYS A 272 -19.74 17.31 28.97
N MET A 273 -18.78 16.87 29.79
CA MET A 273 -17.42 16.52 29.35
C MET A 273 -17.45 15.34 28.37
N ARG A 274 -18.16 14.26 28.71
CA ARG A 274 -18.33 13.09 27.82
C ARG A 274 -18.96 13.45 26.48
N ARG A 275 -19.98 14.32 26.48
CA ARG A 275 -20.62 14.78 25.23
C ARG A 275 -19.63 15.51 24.34
N LYS A 276 -18.79 16.38 24.89
CA LYS A 276 -17.75 17.09 24.13
C LYS A 276 -16.70 16.14 23.55
N GLU A 277 -16.23 15.18 24.35
CA GLU A 277 -15.25 14.19 23.89
C GLU A 277 -15.82 13.30 22.78
N CYS A 278 -17.09 12.90 22.89
CA CYS A 278 -17.79 12.13 21.86
C CYS A 278 -17.87 12.90 20.53
N LEU A 279 -18.29 14.18 20.58
CA LEU A 279 -18.37 15.04 19.39
C LEU A 279 -17.00 15.24 18.73
N GLN A 280 -15.95 15.48 19.51
CA GLN A 280 -14.58 15.62 18.98
C GLN A 280 -14.08 14.32 18.32
N ARG A 281 -14.37 13.16 18.92
CA ARG A 281 -14.03 11.85 18.33
C ARG A 281 -14.78 11.62 17.01
N GLU A 282 -16.06 11.97 16.94
CA GLU A 282 -16.87 11.83 15.73
C GLU A 282 -16.37 12.75 14.60
N GLU A 283 -16.05 14.00 14.89
CA GLU A 283 -15.48 14.93 13.91
C GLU A 283 -14.12 14.45 13.40
N ALA A 284 -13.24 13.98 14.29
CA ALA A 284 -11.95 13.43 13.92
C ALA A 284 -12.08 12.17 13.03
N GLN A 285 -13.06 11.30 13.30
CA GLN A 285 -13.34 10.15 12.44
C GLN A 285 -13.87 10.56 11.06
N LYS A 286 -14.79 11.54 11.00
CA LYS A 286 -15.31 12.06 9.73
C LYS A 286 -14.20 12.67 8.87
N GLN A 287 -13.31 13.46 9.47
CA GLN A 287 -12.16 14.05 8.76
C GLN A 287 -11.22 12.98 8.21
N LYS A 288 -10.89 11.96 9.00
CA LYS A 288 -10.06 10.82 8.53
C LYS A 288 -10.70 10.08 7.37
N ALA A 289 -12.01 9.79 7.45
CA ALA A 289 -12.74 9.12 6.39
C ALA A 289 -12.81 9.95 5.10
N GLU A 290 -12.98 11.27 5.22
CA GLU A 290 -12.96 12.18 4.07
C GLU A 290 -11.57 12.27 3.42
N GLU A 291 -10.52 12.35 4.23
CA GLU A 291 -9.13 12.37 3.73
C GLU A 291 -8.78 11.06 3.03
N GLU A 292 -9.20 9.91 3.58
CA GLU A 292 -9.01 8.61 2.95
C GLU A 292 -9.74 8.51 1.61
N ARG A 293 -10.99 8.98 1.52
CA ARG A 293 -11.72 9.06 0.24
C ARG A 293 -11.00 9.92 -0.79
N LYS A 294 -10.47 11.08 -0.38
CA LYS A 294 -9.67 11.95 -1.27
C LYS A 294 -8.40 11.25 -1.75
N ARG A 295 -7.70 10.53 -0.87
CA ARG A 295 -6.50 9.74 -1.23
C ARG A 295 -6.84 8.62 -2.21
N GLN A 296 -7.93 7.89 -1.98
CA GLN A 296 -8.39 6.83 -2.89
C GLN A 296 -8.74 7.40 -4.27
N GLN A 297 -9.46 8.52 -4.32
CA GLN A 297 -9.81 9.18 -5.58
C GLN A 297 -8.56 9.64 -6.35
N ALA A 298 -7.60 10.26 -5.66
CA ALA A 298 -6.33 10.67 -6.25
C ALA A 298 -5.52 9.47 -6.77
N ALA A 299 -5.52 8.34 -6.07
CA ALA A 299 -4.85 7.12 -6.50
C ALA A 299 -5.50 6.54 -7.78
N ILE A 300 -6.84 6.53 -7.86
CA ILE A 300 -7.57 6.09 -9.05
C ILE A 300 -7.25 6.98 -10.25
N GLU A 301 -7.23 8.30 -10.06
CA GLU A 301 -6.90 9.25 -11.13
C GLU A 301 -5.44 9.12 -11.58
N ALA A 302 -4.51 8.96 -10.65
CA ALA A 302 -3.10 8.72 -10.95
C ALA A 302 -2.92 7.40 -11.74
N TRP A 303 -3.61 6.33 -11.34
CA TRP A 303 -3.58 5.05 -12.05
C TRP A 303 -4.15 5.17 -13.46
N LYS A 304 -5.27 5.88 -13.65
CA LYS A 304 -5.85 6.14 -14.98
C LYS A 304 -4.86 6.92 -15.87
N LYS A 305 -4.18 7.94 -15.34
CA LYS A 305 -3.15 8.70 -16.06
C LYS A 305 -1.97 7.82 -16.45
N GLN A 306 -1.45 7.01 -15.53
CA GLN A 306 -0.36 6.07 -15.82
C GLN A 306 -0.75 5.06 -16.90
N LYS A 307 -1.97 4.52 -16.84
CA LYS A 307 -2.48 3.57 -17.84
C LYS A 307 -2.59 4.23 -19.22
N ALA A 308 -3.08 5.46 -19.30
CA ALA A 308 -3.14 6.22 -20.55
C ALA A 308 -1.75 6.49 -21.14
N ILE A 309 -0.77 6.85 -20.30
CA ILE A 309 0.64 7.04 -20.73
C ILE A 309 1.21 5.73 -21.26
N ALA A 310 1.04 4.61 -20.53
CA ALA A 310 1.53 3.30 -20.95
C ALA A 310 0.95 2.89 -22.31
N PHE A 311 -0.36 3.05 -22.49
CA PHE A 311 -1.04 2.76 -23.75
C PHE A 311 -0.54 3.65 -24.90
N ALA A 312 -0.33 4.94 -24.66
CA ALA A 312 0.22 5.84 -25.67
C ALA A 312 1.67 5.47 -26.05
N MET A 313 2.49 5.04 -25.08
CA MET A 313 3.84 4.56 -25.34
C MET A 313 3.86 3.28 -26.17
N GLU A 314 2.95 2.35 -25.89
CA GLU A 314 2.79 1.10 -26.64
C GLU A 314 2.39 1.38 -28.10
N GLN A 315 1.36 2.19 -28.33
CA GLN A 315 0.98 2.60 -29.70
C GLN A 315 2.11 3.33 -30.43
N ALA A 316 2.87 4.19 -29.75
CA ALA A 316 4.00 4.88 -30.36
C ALA A 316 5.12 3.90 -30.76
N SER A 317 5.33 2.84 -29.98
CA SER A 317 6.28 1.77 -30.31
C SER A 317 5.83 0.96 -31.51
N GLU A 318 4.55 0.58 -31.57
CA GLU A 318 3.98 -0.15 -32.71
C GLU A 318 4.07 0.66 -34.01
N ARG A 319 3.74 1.96 -33.97
CA ARG A 319 3.87 2.85 -35.13
C ARG A 319 5.32 2.93 -35.63
N LYS A 320 6.29 3.07 -34.72
CA LYS A 320 7.72 3.07 -35.10
C LYS A 320 8.15 1.76 -35.75
N LEU A 321 7.69 0.63 -35.23
CA LEU A 321 7.99 -0.68 -35.81
C LEU A 321 7.38 -0.82 -37.21
N GLN A 322 6.16 -0.34 -37.41
CA GLN A 322 5.50 -0.36 -38.70
C GLN A 322 6.21 0.55 -39.72
N GLU A 323 6.55 1.79 -39.32
CA GLU A 323 7.35 2.69 -40.16
C GLU A 323 8.71 2.10 -40.55
N GLU A 324 9.38 1.37 -39.64
CA GLU A 324 10.66 0.73 -39.94
C GLU A 324 10.49 -0.43 -40.94
N LYS A 325 9.42 -1.23 -40.80
CA LYS A 325 9.06 -2.29 -41.77
C LYS A 325 8.79 -1.70 -43.15
N GLU A 326 8.01 -0.63 -43.24
CA GLU A 326 7.72 0.06 -44.50
C GLU A 326 8.99 0.63 -45.13
N LYS A 327 9.87 1.26 -44.34
CA LYS A 327 11.18 1.73 -44.82
C LYS A 327 12.05 0.61 -45.33
N LYS A 328 12.09 -0.56 -44.66
CA LYS A 328 12.81 -1.74 -45.14
C LYS A 328 12.24 -2.25 -46.45
N GLN A 329 10.91 -2.34 -46.56
CA GLN A 329 10.23 -2.79 -47.78
C GLN A 329 10.49 -1.82 -48.95
N GLN A 330 10.42 -0.51 -48.73
CA GLN A 330 10.77 0.48 -49.75
C GLN A 330 12.24 0.39 -50.19
N ARG A 331 13.17 0.17 -49.25
CA ARG A 331 14.59 -0.04 -49.59
C ARG A 331 14.79 -1.28 -50.43
N GLU A 332 14.09 -2.37 -50.12
CA GLU A 332 14.13 -3.61 -50.89
C GLU A 332 13.54 -3.43 -52.29
N GLN A 333 12.38 -2.78 -52.41
CA GLN A 333 11.79 -2.43 -53.71
C GLN A 333 12.71 -1.56 -54.56
N ARG A 334 13.39 -0.57 -53.96
CA ARG A 334 14.39 0.25 -54.66
C ARG A 334 15.57 -0.58 -55.16
N ARG A 335 16.05 -1.54 -54.36
CA ARG A 335 17.13 -2.47 -54.76
C ARG A 335 16.68 -3.34 -55.93
N GLN A 336 15.49 -3.92 -55.85
CA GLN A 336 14.94 -4.75 -56.93
C GLN A 336 14.78 -3.96 -58.23
N CYS A 337 14.24 -2.74 -58.17
CA CYS A 337 14.12 -1.85 -59.32
C CYS A 337 15.49 -1.50 -59.92
N HIS A 338 16.48 -1.20 -59.07
CA HIS A 338 17.85 -0.91 -59.51
C HIS A 338 18.50 -2.10 -60.23
N VAL A 339 18.38 -3.31 -59.67
CA VAL A 339 18.89 -4.54 -60.29
C VAL A 339 18.21 -4.81 -61.63
N LYS A 340 16.89 -4.64 -61.71
CA LYS A 340 16.14 -4.79 -62.97
C LYS A 340 16.67 -3.84 -64.05
N LEU A 341 16.89 -2.57 -63.70
CA LEU A 341 17.39 -1.56 -64.63
C LEU A 341 18.83 -1.85 -65.09
N LEU A 342 19.68 -2.41 -64.22
CA LEU A 342 21.02 -2.87 -64.60
C LEU A 342 20.98 -4.04 -65.58
N LEU A 343 20.09 -5.02 -65.36
CA LEU A 343 19.91 -6.15 -66.27
C LEU A 343 19.39 -5.69 -67.64
N GLU A 344 18.43 -4.77 -67.68
CA GLU A 344 17.94 -4.17 -68.92
C GLU A 344 19.06 -3.46 -69.69
N ARG A 345 19.90 -2.66 -69.02
CA ARG A 345 21.07 -2.03 -69.65
C ARG A 345 22.08 -3.05 -70.18
N TYR A 346 22.38 -4.09 -69.40
CA TYR A 346 23.30 -5.14 -69.82
C TYR A 346 22.79 -5.90 -71.06
N THR A 347 21.49 -6.21 -71.10
CA THR A 347 20.89 -6.89 -72.25
C THR A 347 20.89 -6.02 -73.51
N LEU A 348 20.66 -4.71 -73.38
CA LEU A 348 20.79 -3.77 -74.50
C LEU A 348 22.23 -3.69 -75.02
N LEU A 349 23.20 -3.52 -74.13
CA LEU A 349 24.62 -3.46 -74.50
C LEU A 349 25.07 -4.76 -75.20
N LYS A 350 24.59 -5.91 -74.72
CA LYS A 350 24.87 -7.20 -75.34
C LYS A 350 24.31 -7.27 -76.77
N LYS A 351 23.07 -6.82 -76.98
CA LYS A 351 22.46 -6.75 -78.32
C LYS A 351 23.22 -5.81 -79.25
N GLU A 352 23.60 -4.62 -78.78
CA GLU A 352 24.40 -3.68 -79.57
C GLU A 352 25.75 -4.28 -79.98
N LYS A 353 26.41 -4.99 -79.06
CA LYS A 353 27.66 -5.70 -79.35
C LYS A 353 27.46 -6.81 -80.37
N GLU A 354 26.42 -7.63 -80.24
CA GLU A 354 26.08 -8.69 -81.20
C GLU A 354 25.78 -8.12 -82.60
N GLU A 355 25.08 -6.99 -82.69
CA GLU A 355 24.81 -6.30 -83.96
C GLU A 355 26.09 -5.69 -84.57
N LEU A 356 26.98 -5.12 -83.77
CA LEU A 356 28.29 -4.65 -84.24
C LEU A 356 29.15 -5.80 -84.76
N GLU A 357 29.19 -6.94 -84.06
CA GLU A 357 29.91 -8.14 -84.50
C GLU A 357 29.34 -8.69 -85.81
N LYS A 358 28.01 -8.69 -85.99
CA LYS A 358 27.37 -9.06 -87.26
C LYS A 358 27.76 -8.11 -88.39
N LEU A 359 27.70 -6.80 -88.17
CA LEU A 359 28.04 -5.79 -89.17
C LEU A 359 29.52 -5.89 -89.57
N GLU A 360 30.42 -6.15 -88.61
CA GLU A 360 31.84 -6.38 -88.90
C GLU A 360 32.05 -7.64 -89.74
N LYS A 361 31.35 -8.73 -89.40
CA LYS A 361 31.41 -9.97 -90.18
C LYS A 361 30.90 -9.76 -91.61
N GLU A 362 29.79 -9.06 -91.79
CA GLU A 362 29.24 -8.74 -93.10
C GLU A 362 30.21 -7.89 -93.93
N LYS A 363 30.85 -6.89 -93.33
CA LYS A 363 31.91 -6.10 -93.99
C LYS A 363 33.12 -6.94 -94.39
N ARG A 364 33.54 -7.91 -93.57
CA ARG A 364 34.62 -8.85 -93.91
C ARG A 364 34.23 -9.76 -95.08
N GLU A 365 33.02 -10.32 -95.04
CA GLU A 365 32.49 -11.17 -96.12
C GLU A 365 32.32 -10.38 -97.43
N GLU A 366 31.92 -9.11 -97.36
CA GLU A 366 31.86 -8.22 -98.53
C GLU A 366 33.24 -7.89 -99.09
N ALA A 367 34.21 -7.57 -98.23
CA ALA A 367 35.59 -7.35 -98.65
C ALA A 367 36.19 -8.60 -99.31
N GLU A 368 35.93 -9.79 -98.76
CA GLU A 368 36.35 -11.06 -99.35
C GLU A 368 35.65 -11.33 -100.69
N ARG A 369 34.35 -11.01 -100.82
CA ARG A 369 33.62 -11.08 -102.09
C ARG A 369 34.23 -10.15 -103.14
N GLU A 370 34.56 -8.91 -102.77
CA GLU A 370 35.21 -7.96 -103.67
C GLU A 370 36.64 -8.38 -104.04
N GLU A 371 37.39 -8.95 -103.10
CA GLU A 371 38.72 -9.53 -103.37
C GLU A 371 38.64 -10.71 -104.33
N ARG A 372 37.69 -11.64 -104.12
CA ARG A 372 37.40 -12.74 -105.06
C ARG A 372 37.01 -12.22 -106.45
N LYS A 373 36.22 -11.15 -106.53
CA LYS A 373 35.89 -10.48 -107.81
C LYS A 373 37.12 -9.89 -108.49
N LYS A 374 38.03 -9.26 -107.74
CA LYS A 374 39.31 -8.74 -108.28
C LYS A 374 40.19 -9.86 -108.81
N ILE A 375 40.38 -10.93 -108.02
CA ILE A 375 41.15 -12.11 -108.45
C ILE A 375 40.54 -12.72 -109.71
N ALA A 376 39.21 -12.90 -109.76
CA ALA A 376 38.53 -13.38 -110.96
C ALA A 376 38.75 -12.44 -112.16
N ALA A 377 38.65 -11.12 -111.98
CA ALA A 377 38.91 -10.15 -113.06
C ALA A 377 40.37 -10.15 -113.55
N GLU A 378 41.33 -10.52 -112.70
CA GLU A 378 42.76 -10.65 -113.05
C GLU A 378 43.12 -12.00 -113.70
N GLU A 379 42.42 -13.08 -113.33
CA GLU A 379 42.66 -14.44 -113.84
C GLU A 379 41.89 -14.76 -115.13
N ILE A 380 40.68 -14.22 -115.32
CA ILE A 380 39.86 -14.41 -116.52
C ILE A 380 40.59 -14.02 -117.82
N PRO A 381 41.26 -12.86 -117.96
CA PRO A 381 41.99 -12.52 -119.18
C PRO A 381 43.23 -13.41 -119.39
N LYS A 382 43.89 -13.90 -118.33
CA LYS A 382 45.03 -14.83 -118.43
C LYS A 382 44.63 -16.21 -118.95
N PHE A 383 43.37 -16.60 -118.79
CA PHE A 383 42.82 -17.85 -119.34
C PHE A 383 42.34 -17.73 -120.78
N GLN A 384 42.18 -16.52 -121.32
CA GLN A 384 41.77 -16.27 -122.71
C GLN A 384 42.95 -16.14 -123.70
N GLU A 385 44.19 -16.14 -123.21
CA GLU A 385 45.43 -16.12 -124.02
C GLU A 385 46.16 -17.48 -124.11
N ARG A 386 45.52 -18.58 -123.69
CA ARG A 386 45.92 -19.96 -124.05
C ARG A 386 44.98 -20.51 -125.11
#